data_AF-A0A3M1CB14-F1
#
_entry.id   AF-A0A3M1CB14-F1
#
_cell.length_a   1.000
_cell.length_b   1.000
_cell.length_c   1.000
_cell.angle_alpha   90.00
_cell.angle_beta   90.00
_cell.angle_gamma   90.00
#
_symmetry.space_group_name_H-M   'P 1'
#
loop_
_entity.id
_entity.type
_entity.pdbx_description
1 polymer ?
#
loop_
_entity_poly.entity_id
_entity_poly.type
_entity_poly.pdbx_seq_one_letter_code
_entity_poly.pdbx_strand_id
1 'polypeptide(L)'
;MFLFSCKKNTNKSLKDNTLPDSDILHASYQDTFSFVLTTQKLDSIRIYNDGFKFIGSNQDPVFGRTDAELYMHFSLPDNVTNVAFPADAIVDSAKIVLVFTENFVGDTSTPLRYQTYLLTENMLTTRNYYSNKVFAHQPVPLSDVVVKPQKQNRFKTIQIPVFKGFAQSVISNSQYLTNNTTFQNTYKGFYITTKNSNLNAGSLQGALMKVDLSNTLSGFYVYYHTGNPPALKESKVYRFVFNNSSAVRHNHFIYNYTSGANVYLFNQLNGNEASASHNVFVKGLNGTRVFVDIPALKNLSEFGNFSINRAEVVFKVDKSFIPVNGNYNPPPAMALLA
;
A
#
# COMPACT_ATOMS: atom_id res chain seq x y z
N MET A 1 27.36 -33.85 -50.46
CA MET A 1 27.55 -34.19 -49.03
C MET A 1 26.78 -33.17 -48.22
N PHE A 2 25.55 -33.49 -47.80
CA PHE A 2 24.72 -32.58 -47.01
C PHE A 2 24.97 -32.85 -45.52
N LEU A 3 25.49 -31.87 -44.81
CA LEU A 3 25.64 -31.89 -43.35
C LEU A 3 24.32 -31.39 -42.73
N PHE A 4 23.59 -32.27 -42.05
CA PHE A 4 22.51 -31.86 -41.15
C PHE A 4 23.12 -31.50 -39.79
N SER A 5 23.07 -30.21 -39.44
CA SER A 5 23.36 -29.72 -38.10
C SER A 5 22.11 -29.90 -37.22
N CYS A 6 22.16 -30.79 -36.24
CA CYS A 6 21.18 -30.81 -35.16
C CYS A 6 21.37 -29.54 -34.30
N LYS A 7 20.40 -28.63 -34.30
CA LYS A 7 20.32 -27.58 -33.28
C LYS A 7 20.12 -28.26 -31.92
N LYS A 8 21.11 -28.08 -31.03
CA LYS A 8 21.05 -28.52 -29.64
C LYS A 8 19.86 -27.83 -28.96
N ASN A 9 18.89 -28.63 -28.53
CA ASN A 9 17.70 -28.15 -27.85
C ASN A 9 18.12 -27.42 -26.55
N THR A 10 17.75 -26.14 -26.41
CA THR A 10 18.24 -25.22 -25.36
C THR A 10 17.47 -25.30 -24.04
N ASN A 11 16.62 -26.32 -23.84
CA ASN A 11 15.99 -26.58 -22.55
C ASN A 11 16.98 -27.27 -21.59
N LYS A 12 17.99 -26.50 -21.16
CA LYS A 12 18.91 -26.84 -20.06
C LYS A 12 18.21 -26.58 -18.73
N SER A 13 17.49 -27.56 -18.17
CA SER A 13 16.87 -27.41 -16.83
C SER A 13 17.50 -28.26 -15.72
N LEU A 14 18.40 -29.19 -16.03
CA LEU A 14 19.05 -30.06 -15.02
C LEU A 14 20.56 -30.29 -15.21
N LYS A 15 21.18 -29.71 -16.24
CA LYS A 15 22.59 -29.98 -16.62
C LYS A 15 23.63 -28.97 -16.09
N ASP A 16 23.23 -28.06 -15.22
CA ASP A 16 24.16 -27.05 -14.68
C ASP A 16 24.16 -27.16 -13.15
N ASN A 17 25.14 -27.91 -12.62
CA ASN A 17 25.63 -27.90 -11.24
C ASN A 17 24.83 -28.56 -10.10
N THR A 18 23.81 -29.40 -10.33
CA THR A 18 23.13 -30.08 -9.20
C THR A 18 23.56 -31.52 -8.95
N LEU A 19 24.03 -32.25 -9.96
CA LEU A 19 24.55 -33.63 -9.82
C LEU A 19 25.71 -33.85 -10.81
N PRO A 20 26.76 -34.62 -10.44
CA PRO A 20 27.80 -35.04 -11.39
C PRO A 20 27.20 -35.96 -12.46
N ASP A 21 27.74 -35.91 -13.68
CA ASP A 21 27.18 -36.62 -14.85
C ASP A 21 27.05 -38.14 -14.65
N SER A 22 27.81 -38.73 -13.71
CA SER A 22 27.72 -40.14 -13.31
C SER A 22 26.51 -40.50 -12.46
N ASP A 23 25.91 -39.53 -11.75
CA ASP A 23 24.72 -39.70 -10.88
C ASP A 23 23.39 -39.46 -11.62
N ILE A 24 23.43 -39.21 -12.93
CA ILE A 24 22.24 -39.01 -13.78
C ILE A 24 21.53 -40.34 -14.07
N LEU A 25 22.15 -41.49 -13.75
CA LEU A 25 21.50 -42.80 -13.81
C LEU A 25 20.27 -42.77 -12.88
N HIS A 26 19.07 -42.83 -13.48
CA HIS A 26 17.73 -42.75 -12.86
C HIS A 26 17.12 -41.35 -12.62
N ALA A 27 17.69 -40.27 -13.17
CA ALA A 27 17.02 -38.97 -13.15
C ALA A 27 15.80 -38.96 -14.10
N SER A 28 14.60 -38.74 -13.56
CA SER A 28 13.37 -38.57 -14.33
C SER A 28 12.98 -37.09 -14.39
N TYR A 29 12.54 -36.62 -15.56
CA TYR A 29 12.05 -35.27 -15.77
C TYR A 29 10.59 -35.32 -16.23
N GLN A 30 9.73 -34.57 -15.55
CA GLN A 30 8.30 -34.49 -15.83
C GLN A 30 7.89 -33.01 -15.96
N ASP A 31 7.34 -32.63 -17.11
CA ASP A 31 6.84 -31.27 -17.38
C ASP A 31 5.40 -31.24 -17.92
N THR A 32 4.74 -32.40 -18.05
CA THR A 32 3.39 -32.56 -18.64
C THR A 32 2.26 -32.51 -17.61
N PHE A 33 2.47 -31.79 -16.49
CA PHE A 33 1.39 -31.59 -15.52
C PHE A 33 0.26 -30.76 -16.13
N SER A 34 -0.97 -31.22 -15.92
CA SER A 34 -2.15 -30.37 -16.15
C SER A 34 -2.31 -29.44 -14.95
N PHE A 35 -2.55 -28.15 -15.22
CA PHE A 35 -2.80 -27.14 -14.20
C PHE A 35 -4.25 -26.68 -14.31
N VAL A 36 -4.92 -26.54 -13.16
CA VAL A 36 -6.17 -25.81 -13.04
C VAL A 36 -5.88 -24.55 -12.24
N LEU A 37 -6.02 -23.40 -12.89
CA LEU A 37 -5.73 -22.10 -12.29
C LEU A 37 -7.03 -21.32 -12.16
N THR A 38 -7.23 -20.65 -11.02
CA THR A 38 -8.40 -19.78 -10.83
C THR A 38 -7.99 -18.51 -10.08
N THR A 39 -8.41 -17.35 -10.58
CA THR A 39 -8.28 -16.09 -9.84
C THR A 39 -9.37 -15.95 -8.80
N GLN A 40 -9.00 -15.65 -7.54
CA GLN A 40 -9.92 -15.44 -6.45
C GLN A 40 -9.66 -14.10 -5.74
N LYS A 41 -10.71 -13.50 -5.18
CA LYS A 41 -10.54 -12.37 -4.26
C LYS A 41 -9.84 -12.85 -3.00
N LEU A 42 -8.94 -12.01 -2.47
CA LEU A 42 -8.42 -12.21 -1.13
C LEU A 42 -9.36 -11.48 -0.16
N ASP A 43 -9.79 -12.16 0.91
CA ASP A 43 -10.75 -11.58 1.87
C ASP A 43 -10.11 -10.42 2.63
N SER A 44 -9.12 -10.72 3.47
CA SER A 44 -8.33 -9.69 4.15
C SER A 44 -6.91 -10.16 4.44
N ILE A 45 -6.00 -9.20 4.51
CA ILE A 45 -4.62 -9.43 4.96
C ILE A 45 -4.38 -8.64 6.24
N ARG A 46 -3.54 -9.19 7.12
CA ARG A 46 -3.08 -8.44 8.29
C ARG A 46 -2.27 -7.23 7.84
N ILE A 47 -2.57 -6.07 8.40
CA ILE A 47 -1.77 -4.86 8.23
C ILE A 47 -0.84 -4.74 9.42
N TYR A 48 0.46 -4.72 9.14
CA TYR A 48 1.47 -4.51 10.16
C TYR A 48 1.58 -3.02 10.51
N ASN A 49 1.77 -2.74 11.80
CA ASN A 49 1.98 -1.37 12.30
C ASN A 49 3.41 -0.87 12.05
N ASP A 50 3.92 -1.02 10.82
CA ASP A 50 5.20 -0.46 10.41
C ASP A 50 5.05 1.02 9.96
N GLY A 51 6.18 1.65 9.63
CA GLY A 51 6.21 3.03 9.15
C GLY A 51 5.71 3.24 7.73
N PHE A 52 5.51 2.15 6.96
CA PHE A 52 5.17 2.25 5.55
C PHE A 52 3.70 1.95 5.31
N LYS A 53 3.03 2.86 4.62
CA LYS A 53 1.62 2.68 4.27
C LYS A 53 1.39 3.08 2.81
N PHE A 54 0.20 2.87 2.31
CA PHE A 54 -0.22 3.33 0.99
C PHE A 54 -1.35 4.34 1.12
N ILE A 55 -1.40 5.30 0.22
CA ILE A 55 -2.53 6.21 0.08
C ILE A 55 -2.69 6.59 -1.38
N GLY A 56 -3.93 6.76 -1.81
CA GLY A 56 -4.25 7.24 -3.15
C GLY A 56 -5.45 6.54 -3.75
N SER A 57 -5.79 6.96 -4.95
CA SER A 57 -6.88 6.42 -5.76
C SER A 57 -6.35 6.21 -7.17
N ASN A 58 -6.56 5.03 -7.72
CA ASN A 58 -6.13 4.72 -9.07
C ASN A 58 -7.15 3.90 -9.83
N GLN A 59 -7.31 4.20 -11.11
CA GLN A 59 -8.02 3.37 -12.08
C GLN A 59 -6.98 2.49 -12.78
N ASP A 60 -6.86 1.26 -12.32
CA ASP A 60 -6.00 0.27 -12.93
C ASP A 60 -6.69 -0.29 -14.19
N PRO A 61 -6.05 -0.29 -15.38
CA PRO A 61 -6.65 -0.81 -16.60
C PRO A 61 -6.99 -2.30 -16.57
N VAL A 62 -6.36 -3.06 -15.67
CA VAL A 62 -6.56 -4.50 -15.51
C VAL A 62 -7.44 -4.79 -14.31
N PHE A 63 -7.19 -4.12 -13.19
CA PHE A 63 -7.82 -4.44 -11.91
C PHE A 63 -9.00 -3.53 -11.54
N GLY A 64 -9.30 -2.52 -12.34
CA GLY A 64 -10.34 -1.56 -12.05
C GLY A 64 -9.94 -0.53 -10.99
N ARG A 65 -10.93 0.12 -10.37
CA ARG A 65 -10.65 1.17 -9.38
C ARG A 65 -10.15 0.56 -8.06
N THR A 66 -9.06 1.11 -7.54
CA THR A 66 -8.53 0.80 -6.21
C THR A 66 -8.32 2.09 -5.43
N ASP A 67 -8.84 2.14 -4.21
CA ASP A 67 -8.63 3.24 -3.26
C ASP A 67 -7.88 2.71 -2.02
N ALA A 68 -6.78 3.37 -1.66
CA ALA A 68 -6.03 3.12 -0.43
C ALA A 68 -6.22 4.27 0.54
N GLU A 69 -6.74 3.96 1.71
CA GLU A 69 -7.02 4.91 2.77
C GLU A 69 -6.04 4.73 3.93
N LEU A 70 -5.76 5.83 4.63
CA LEU A 70 -4.79 5.88 5.69
C LEU A 70 -5.43 6.31 7.00
N TYR A 71 -5.27 5.49 8.03
CA TYR A 71 -5.61 5.79 9.41
C TYR A 71 -4.31 5.87 10.19
N MET A 72 -4.09 6.93 10.95
CA MET A 72 -2.87 7.05 11.74
C MET A 72 -3.04 7.90 12.99
N HIS A 73 -2.40 7.48 14.08
CA HIS A 73 -2.15 8.37 15.20
C HIS A 73 -1.16 9.45 14.81
N PHE A 74 -1.33 10.61 15.44
CA PHE A 74 -0.27 11.58 15.62
C PHE A 74 0.00 11.68 17.11
N SER A 75 1.25 11.96 17.46
CA SER A 75 1.77 11.78 18.81
C SER A 75 2.71 12.92 19.19
N LEU A 76 2.89 13.11 20.49
CA LEU A 76 4.08 13.78 21.00
C LEU A 76 5.31 12.95 20.59
N PRO A 77 6.47 13.58 20.31
CA PRO A 77 7.71 12.85 20.07
C PRO A 77 8.02 11.86 21.22
N ASP A 78 8.71 10.76 20.92
CA ASP A 78 9.09 9.79 21.96
C ASP A 78 9.90 10.49 23.08
N ASN A 79 9.66 10.08 24.32
CA ASN A 79 10.26 10.64 25.54
C ASN A 79 9.93 12.12 25.82
N VAL A 80 8.97 12.72 25.11
CA VAL A 80 8.46 14.06 25.41
C VAL A 80 7.16 13.94 26.20
N THR A 81 7.11 14.62 27.34
CA THR A 81 5.94 14.69 28.22
C THR A 81 5.68 16.14 28.65
N ASN A 82 4.47 16.41 29.13
CA ASN A 82 4.06 17.71 29.68
C ASN A 82 4.35 18.88 28.74
N VAL A 83 3.97 18.74 27.47
CA VAL A 83 4.15 19.81 26.48
C VAL A 83 3.21 20.95 26.80
N ALA A 84 3.77 22.13 26.99
CA ALA A 84 3.03 23.36 27.24
C ALA A 84 3.36 24.39 26.16
N PHE A 85 2.34 25.13 25.75
CA PHE A 85 2.46 26.29 24.88
C PHE A 85 2.22 27.56 25.72
N PRO A 86 2.87 28.68 25.41
CA PRO A 86 2.57 29.95 26.05
C PRO A 86 1.10 30.32 25.93
N ALA A 87 0.54 30.99 26.95
CA ALA A 87 -0.89 31.32 26.99
C ALA A 87 -1.33 32.25 25.84
N ASP A 88 -0.40 33.02 25.29
CA ASP A 88 -0.58 33.92 24.15
C ASP A 88 -0.26 33.26 22.79
N ALA A 89 -0.06 31.93 22.74
CA ALA A 89 0.22 31.22 21.50
C ALA A 89 -0.99 31.21 20.55
N ILE A 90 -0.82 31.84 19.39
CA ILE A 90 -1.83 31.93 18.33
C ILE A 90 -1.35 31.12 17.13
N VAL A 91 -2.12 30.11 16.73
CA VAL A 91 -1.83 29.33 15.52
C VAL A 91 -1.98 30.21 14.29
N ASP A 92 -1.00 30.21 13.40
CA ASP A 92 -1.07 30.90 12.09
C ASP A 92 -1.58 29.95 11.01
N SER A 93 -1.04 28.74 10.98
CA SER A 93 -1.43 27.68 10.06
C SER A 93 -1.07 26.32 10.60
N ALA A 94 -1.73 25.28 10.11
CA ALA A 94 -1.37 23.91 10.42
C ALA A 94 -1.45 23.05 9.17
N LYS A 95 -0.62 22.02 9.07
CA LYS A 95 -0.60 21.10 7.94
C LYS A 95 -0.10 19.72 8.32
N ILE A 96 -0.64 18.71 7.65
CA ILE A 96 -0.08 17.35 7.63
C ILE A 96 0.90 17.29 6.46
N VAL A 97 2.09 16.78 6.71
CA VAL A 97 3.09 16.49 5.68
C VAL A 97 3.26 14.98 5.60
N LEU A 98 3.10 14.44 4.40
CA LEU A 98 3.31 13.02 4.08
C LEU A 98 4.47 12.90 3.10
N VAL A 99 5.50 12.14 3.47
CA VAL A 99 6.63 11.82 2.58
C VAL A 99 6.34 10.54 1.81
N PHE A 100 6.50 10.57 0.50
CA PHE A 100 6.35 9.41 -0.37
C PHE A 100 7.70 8.79 -0.72
N THR A 101 7.69 7.47 -0.87
CA THR A 101 8.80 6.74 -1.49
C THR A 101 8.64 6.73 -3.01
N GLU A 102 9.60 6.16 -3.73
CA GLU A 102 9.51 5.96 -5.19
C GLU A 102 8.62 4.76 -5.58
N ASN A 103 8.02 4.04 -4.61
CA ASN A 103 7.11 2.94 -4.89
C ASN A 103 5.69 3.44 -5.08
N PHE A 104 5.21 3.38 -6.32
CA PHE A 104 3.85 3.75 -6.69
C PHE A 104 3.35 2.94 -7.88
N VAL A 105 2.04 2.94 -8.07
CA VAL A 105 1.35 2.43 -9.26
C VAL A 105 0.46 3.54 -9.82
N GLY A 106 0.36 3.64 -11.14
CA GLY A 106 -0.43 4.67 -11.85
C GLY A 106 0.37 5.93 -12.22
N ASP A 107 -0.30 7.07 -12.26
CA ASP A 107 0.19 8.37 -12.70
C ASP A 107 0.23 9.40 -11.55
N THR A 108 1.43 9.64 -11.03
CA THR A 108 1.67 10.60 -9.92
C THR A 108 1.54 12.06 -10.33
N SER A 109 1.41 12.36 -11.63
CA SER A 109 1.20 13.73 -12.11
C SER A 109 -0.25 14.20 -11.89
N THR A 110 -1.18 13.26 -11.70
CA THR A 110 -2.59 13.51 -11.50
C THR A 110 -2.87 13.98 -10.06
N PRO A 111 -3.42 15.19 -9.86
CA PRO A 111 -3.85 15.65 -8.54
C PRO A 111 -4.98 14.80 -7.99
N LEU A 112 -4.90 14.44 -6.71
CA LEU A 112 -5.95 13.72 -6.00
C LEU A 112 -6.59 14.64 -4.96
N ARG A 113 -7.86 14.39 -4.64
CA ARG A 113 -8.62 15.09 -3.59
C ARG A 113 -8.37 14.40 -2.25
N TYR A 114 -7.54 14.99 -1.40
CA TYR A 114 -7.27 14.51 -0.06
C TYR A 114 -8.28 15.10 0.91
N GLN A 115 -9.05 14.22 1.54
CA GLN A 115 -9.97 14.58 2.60
C GLN A 115 -9.48 13.98 3.90
N THR A 116 -9.31 14.84 4.91
CA THR A 116 -8.81 14.45 6.22
C THR A 116 -9.89 14.63 7.28
N TYR A 117 -10.12 13.61 8.09
CA TYR A 117 -11.10 13.61 9.17
C TYR A 117 -10.42 13.26 10.50
N LEU A 118 -11.02 13.69 11.61
CA LEU A 118 -10.59 13.31 12.96
C LEU A 118 -11.23 11.97 13.35
N LEU A 119 -10.45 11.06 13.90
CA LEU A 119 -10.96 9.77 14.40
C LEU A 119 -11.78 9.93 15.68
N THR A 120 -12.84 9.14 15.80
CA THR A 120 -13.67 9.03 17.01
C THR A 120 -13.52 7.68 17.70
N GLU A 121 -13.03 6.67 16.99
CA GLU A 121 -12.64 5.36 17.50
C GLU A 121 -11.14 5.32 17.83
N ASN A 122 -10.77 4.67 18.94
CA ASN A 122 -9.37 4.52 19.34
C ASN A 122 -8.71 3.33 18.62
N MET A 123 -7.44 3.47 18.25
CA MET A 123 -6.64 2.39 17.67
C MET A 123 -5.64 1.85 18.71
N LEU A 124 -5.65 0.53 18.95
CA LEU A 124 -4.84 -0.11 19.99
C LEU A 124 -3.63 -0.81 19.39
N THR A 125 -2.44 -0.52 19.91
CA THR A 125 -1.17 -1.14 19.46
C THR A 125 -1.10 -2.64 19.74
N THR A 126 -1.88 -3.14 20.71
CA THR A 126 -1.95 -4.57 21.09
C THR A 126 -2.88 -5.38 20.20
N ARG A 127 -3.65 -4.75 19.31
CA ARG A 127 -4.60 -5.43 18.42
C ARG A 127 -4.00 -5.63 17.03
N ASN A 128 -4.37 -6.76 16.43
CA ASN A 128 -4.11 -7.03 15.02
C ASN A 128 -5.24 -6.46 14.17
N TYR A 129 -4.87 -5.67 13.17
CA TYR A 129 -5.82 -5.09 12.22
C TYR A 129 -5.63 -5.71 10.84
N TYR A 130 -6.72 -5.74 10.08
CA TYR A 130 -6.79 -6.35 8.74
C TYR A 130 -7.22 -5.29 7.72
N SER A 131 -6.88 -5.50 6.45
CA SER A 131 -7.06 -4.55 5.33
C SER A 131 -8.50 -4.09 5.08
N ASN A 132 -9.49 -4.74 5.68
CA ASN A 132 -10.92 -4.43 5.62
C ASN A 132 -11.43 -3.68 6.88
N LYS A 133 -10.58 -3.44 7.89
CA LYS A 133 -10.95 -2.69 9.10
C LYS A 133 -11.11 -1.21 8.78
N VAL A 134 -12.28 -0.69 9.10
CA VAL A 134 -12.65 0.73 9.10
C VAL A 134 -12.76 1.24 10.55
N PHE A 135 -12.33 2.48 10.78
CA PHE A 135 -12.46 3.15 12.08
C PHE A 135 -13.45 4.31 11.99
N ALA A 136 -14.23 4.51 13.05
CA ALA A 136 -15.16 5.63 13.11
C ALA A 136 -14.43 6.99 13.14
N HIS A 137 -14.99 7.97 12.43
CA HIS A 137 -14.45 9.33 12.32
C HIS A 137 -15.57 10.37 12.36
N GLN A 138 -15.18 11.64 12.54
CA GLN A 138 -16.09 12.78 12.46
C GLN A 138 -16.62 12.95 11.03
N PRO A 139 -17.88 13.39 10.84
CA PRO A 139 -18.44 13.59 9.51
C PRO A 139 -17.91 14.84 8.80
N VAL A 140 -17.42 15.83 9.56
CA VAL A 140 -16.88 17.07 9.01
C VAL A 140 -15.36 16.92 8.79
N PRO A 141 -14.84 17.18 7.57
CA PRO A 141 -13.41 17.11 7.32
C PRO A 141 -12.67 18.27 7.98
N LEU A 142 -11.48 17.97 8.52
CA LEU A 142 -10.48 18.95 8.93
C LEU A 142 -9.75 19.57 7.73
N SER A 143 -9.79 18.89 6.58
CA SER A 143 -9.19 19.34 5.32
C SER A 143 -9.90 18.71 4.14
N ASP A 144 -10.02 19.48 3.06
CA ASP A 144 -10.44 19.01 1.75
C ASP A 144 -9.65 19.78 0.68
N VAL A 145 -8.65 19.13 0.09
CA VAL A 145 -7.70 19.78 -0.83
C VAL A 145 -7.44 18.89 -2.03
N VAL A 146 -7.33 19.49 -3.22
CA VAL A 146 -6.86 18.81 -4.42
C VAL A 146 -5.40 19.16 -4.64
N VAL A 147 -4.52 18.16 -4.55
CA VAL A 147 -3.07 18.37 -4.64
C VAL A 147 -2.38 17.14 -5.22
N LYS A 148 -1.22 17.34 -5.82
CA LYS A 148 -0.32 16.28 -6.29
C LYS A 148 0.99 16.30 -5.51
N PRO A 149 1.71 15.18 -5.40
CA PRO A 149 3.04 15.16 -4.81
C PRO A 149 3.96 16.22 -5.43
N GLN A 150 4.64 16.98 -4.58
CA GLN A 150 5.62 17.98 -4.97
C GLN A 150 6.99 17.58 -4.46
N LYS A 151 8.05 17.93 -5.20
CA LYS A 151 9.41 17.71 -4.72
C LYS A 151 9.74 18.75 -3.64
N GLN A 152 10.11 18.27 -2.45
CA GLN A 152 10.62 19.06 -1.35
C GLN A 152 11.99 18.51 -0.95
N ASN A 153 13.06 19.24 -1.30
CA ASN A 153 14.45 18.79 -1.20
C ASN A 153 14.65 17.46 -1.98
N ARG A 154 15.02 16.39 -1.26
CA ARG A 154 15.23 15.04 -1.82
C ARG A 154 13.99 14.14 -1.77
N PHE A 155 12.88 14.62 -1.23
CA PHE A 155 11.68 13.83 -0.99
C PHE A 155 10.51 14.32 -1.86
N LYS A 156 9.61 13.42 -2.23
CA LYS A 156 8.28 13.80 -2.75
C LYS A 156 7.34 13.90 -1.55
N THR A 157 6.65 15.03 -1.41
CA THR A 157 5.74 15.25 -0.28
C THR A 157 4.39 15.74 -0.75
N ILE A 158 3.37 15.45 0.07
CA ILE A 158 2.10 16.17 0.01
C ILE A 158 1.92 16.93 1.31
N GLN A 159 1.44 18.16 1.18
CA GLN A 159 1.10 19.02 2.30
C GLN A 159 -0.40 19.25 2.29
N ILE A 160 -1.08 18.76 3.33
CA ILE A 160 -2.52 18.85 3.49
C ILE A 160 -2.79 19.91 4.56
N PRO A 161 -3.36 21.07 4.22
CA PRO A 161 -3.66 22.11 5.20
C PRO A 161 -4.70 21.58 6.19
N VAL A 162 -4.57 21.88 7.47
CA VAL A 162 -5.53 21.45 8.50
C VAL A 162 -6.21 22.69 9.06
N PHE A 163 -7.51 22.58 9.31
CA PHE A 163 -8.31 23.66 9.91
C PHE A 163 -7.63 24.24 11.16
N LYS A 164 -7.35 25.55 11.12
CA LYS A 164 -6.63 26.27 12.18
C LYS A 164 -7.30 26.15 13.54
N GLY A 165 -8.64 26.17 13.60
CA GLY A 165 -9.36 26.05 14.87
C GLY A 165 -9.08 24.73 15.59
N PHE A 166 -8.99 23.62 14.85
CA PHE A 166 -8.60 22.32 15.41
C PHE A 166 -7.18 22.37 15.96
N ALA A 167 -6.22 22.89 15.19
CA ALA A 167 -4.84 23.02 15.64
C ALA A 167 -4.70 23.92 16.88
N GLN A 168 -5.47 25.01 16.95
CA GLN A 168 -5.53 25.87 18.12
C GLN A 168 -6.06 25.11 19.34
N SER A 169 -7.15 24.35 19.19
CA SER A 169 -7.67 23.51 20.27
C SER A 169 -6.66 22.48 20.76
N VAL A 170 -5.86 21.88 19.86
CA VAL A 170 -4.80 20.93 20.24
C VAL A 170 -3.76 21.59 21.14
N ILE A 171 -3.24 22.77 20.76
CA ILE A 171 -2.14 23.41 21.52
C ILE A 171 -2.61 24.15 22.78
N SER A 172 -3.87 24.63 22.80
CA SER A 172 -4.42 25.36 23.95
C SER A 172 -4.87 24.47 25.11
N ASN A 173 -5.03 23.16 24.89
CA ASN A 173 -5.48 22.22 25.92
C ASN A 173 -4.31 21.40 26.49
N SER A 174 -3.43 22.04 27.26
CA SER A 174 -2.23 21.43 27.85
C SER A 174 -2.52 20.19 28.73
N GLN A 175 -3.71 20.12 29.34
CA GLN A 175 -4.22 18.96 30.08
C GLN A 175 -4.21 17.65 29.26
N TYR A 176 -4.31 17.74 27.93
CA TYR A 176 -4.25 16.58 27.03
C TYR A 176 -2.84 16.31 26.47
N LEU A 177 -1.88 17.19 26.72
CA LEU A 177 -0.51 17.12 26.21
C LEU A 177 0.49 16.59 27.25
N THR A 178 -0.01 15.89 28.27
CA THR A 178 0.80 15.34 29.38
C THR A 178 1.64 14.14 28.94
N ASN A 179 1.06 13.22 28.16
CA ASN A 179 1.70 12.04 27.59
C ASN A 179 0.88 11.49 26.42
N ASN A 180 1.46 10.58 25.64
CA ASN A 180 0.80 10.00 24.47
C ASN A 180 -0.48 9.23 24.79
N THR A 181 -0.59 8.58 25.96
CA THR A 181 -1.83 7.89 26.37
C THR A 181 -2.99 8.87 26.50
N THR A 182 -2.79 9.96 27.24
CA THR A 182 -3.82 11.01 27.43
C THR A 182 -4.13 11.71 26.12
N PHE A 183 -3.08 12.00 25.35
CA PHE A 183 -3.18 12.68 24.07
C PHE A 183 -4.01 11.89 23.06
N GLN A 184 -3.67 10.62 22.82
CA GLN A 184 -4.34 9.77 21.84
C GLN A 184 -5.75 9.35 22.28
N ASN A 185 -6.04 9.31 23.59
CA ASN A 185 -7.42 9.11 24.06
C ASN A 185 -8.34 10.28 23.68
N THR A 186 -7.80 11.50 23.61
CA THR A 186 -8.55 12.71 23.24
C THR A 186 -8.52 12.94 21.72
N TYR A 187 -7.33 12.93 21.15
CA TYR A 187 -7.04 13.14 19.74
C TYR A 187 -6.63 11.81 19.10
N LYS A 188 -7.62 11.00 18.73
CA LYS A 188 -7.46 9.58 18.32
C LYS A 188 -6.80 9.37 16.96
N GLY A 189 -6.29 10.43 16.32
CA GLY A 189 -5.62 10.35 15.03
C GLY A 189 -6.41 10.90 13.86
N PHE A 190 -5.85 10.74 12.67
CA PHE A 190 -6.42 11.17 11.40
C PHE A 190 -6.86 9.98 10.55
N TYR A 191 -7.96 10.17 9.84
CA TYR A 191 -8.34 9.37 8.67
C TYR A 191 -8.14 10.24 7.42
N ILE A 192 -7.38 9.75 6.45
CA ILE A 192 -7.13 10.42 5.18
C ILE A 192 -7.57 9.51 4.04
N THR A 193 -8.46 10.02 3.20
CA THR A 193 -8.95 9.31 2.01
C THR A 193 -8.80 10.17 0.75
N THR A 194 -8.66 9.48 -0.37
CA THR A 194 -8.67 10.08 -1.71
C THR A 194 -9.78 9.54 -2.59
N LYS A 195 -10.68 8.71 -2.02
CA LYS A 195 -11.73 7.98 -2.74
C LYS A 195 -12.66 8.89 -3.56
N ASN A 196 -12.82 10.15 -3.19
CA ASN A 196 -13.65 11.12 -3.92
C ASN A 196 -12.87 11.91 -4.99
N SER A 197 -11.70 11.42 -5.41
CA SER A 197 -10.91 12.04 -6.48
C SER A 197 -11.57 11.84 -7.84
N ASN A 198 -11.66 12.93 -8.58
CA ASN A 198 -11.82 12.90 -10.03
C ASN A 198 -10.46 12.52 -10.62
N LEU A 199 -10.37 11.36 -11.25
CA LEU A 199 -9.13 10.90 -11.87
C LEU A 199 -8.89 11.62 -13.19
N ASN A 200 -7.70 11.47 -13.78
CA ASN A 200 -7.31 12.16 -15.00
C ASN A 200 -8.32 11.94 -16.14
N ALA A 201 -8.82 12.99 -16.79
CA ALA A 201 -9.85 12.84 -17.82
C ALA A 201 -9.38 12.07 -19.08
N GLY A 202 -8.07 12.07 -19.38
CA GLY A 202 -7.50 11.39 -20.54
C GLY A 202 -7.06 9.96 -20.24
N SER A 203 -6.22 9.77 -19.22
CA SER A 203 -5.73 8.43 -18.86
C SER A 203 -6.70 7.66 -17.98
N LEU A 204 -7.67 8.34 -17.35
CA LEU A 204 -8.52 7.85 -16.26
C LEU A 204 -7.74 7.43 -15.01
N GLN A 205 -6.41 7.56 -14.99
CA GLN A 205 -5.54 7.08 -13.93
C GLN A 205 -5.37 8.11 -12.82
N GLY A 206 -5.12 7.60 -11.62
CA GLY A 206 -4.57 8.38 -10.51
C GLY A 206 -3.30 7.68 -10.04
N ALA A 207 -2.98 7.74 -8.76
CA ALA A 207 -1.83 7.00 -8.22
C ALA A 207 -2.15 6.36 -6.88
N LEU A 208 -1.60 5.16 -6.68
CA LEU A 208 -1.43 4.56 -5.36
C LEU A 208 0.04 4.69 -4.98
N MET A 209 0.33 5.39 -3.90
CA MET A 209 1.70 5.73 -3.53
C MET A 209 2.03 5.23 -2.14
N LYS A 210 3.24 4.70 -1.97
CA LYS A 210 3.76 4.29 -0.66
C LYS A 210 4.24 5.52 0.10
N VAL A 211 3.67 5.76 1.27
CA VAL A 211 4.05 6.81 2.23
C VAL A 211 4.98 6.24 3.29
N ASP A 212 6.00 7.03 3.66
CA ASP A 212 6.91 6.79 4.77
C ASP A 212 6.54 7.70 5.95
N LEU A 213 5.78 7.14 6.90
CA LEU A 213 5.37 7.82 8.12
C LEU A 213 6.47 7.82 9.19
N SER A 214 7.54 7.04 8.99
CA SER A 214 8.73 7.04 9.85
C SER A 214 9.70 8.16 9.52
N ASN A 215 9.59 8.74 8.32
CA ASN A 215 10.40 9.88 7.90
C ASN A 215 10.25 11.07 8.86
N THR A 216 11.36 11.75 9.17
CA THR A 216 11.35 12.89 10.10
C THR A 216 10.57 14.11 9.57
N LEU A 217 10.35 14.21 8.26
CA LEU A 217 9.50 15.23 7.64
C LEU A 217 8.02 14.85 7.65
N SER A 218 7.68 13.58 7.85
CA SER A 218 6.29 13.17 8.01
C SER A 218 5.80 13.57 9.40
N GLY A 219 4.71 14.31 9.46
CA GLY A 219 4.16 14.80 10.71
C GLY A 219 3.03 15.80 10.55
N PHE A 220 2.42 16.15 11.68
CA PHE A 220 1.45 17.23 11.77
C PHE A 220 2.13 18.46 12.36
N TYR A 221 2.25 19.50 11.53
CA TYR A 221 2.95 20.73 11.84
C TYR A 221 1.95 21.81 12.22
N VAL A 222 2.18 22.44 13.37
CA VAL A 222 1.45 23.62 13.84
C VAL A 222 2.43 24.78 13.86
N TYR A 223 2.17 25.78 13.01
CA TYR A 223 2.89 27.05 12.99
C TYR A 223 2.10 28.04 13.83
N TYR A 224 2.76 28.66 14.79
CA TYR A 224 2.13 29.59 15.73
C TYR A 224 3.10 30.71 16.07
N HIS A 225 2.58 31.82 16.56
CA HIS A 225 3.40 32.89 17.11
C HIS A 225 3.04 33.19 18.56
N THR A 226 3.99 33.79 19.25
CA THR A 226 3.85 34.35 20.61
C THR A 226 4.29 35.81 20.58
N GLY A 227 3.84 36.62 21.54
CA GLY A 227 4.20 38.02 21.67
C GLY A 227 3.16 38.98 21.09
N ASN A 228 2.86 40.02 21.87
CA ASN A 228 2.00 41.15 21.52
C ASN A 228 2.62 42.40 22.17
N PRO A 229 2.86 43.55 21.49
CA PRO A 229 2.44 43.99 20.13
C PRO A 229 3.11 43.26 18.95
N PRO A 230 2.68 43.49 17.68
CA PRO A 230 3.24 42.84 16.49
C PRO A 230 4.76 42.86 16.35
N ALA A 231 5.42 43.89 16.89
CA ALA A 231 6.89 44.04 16.88
C ALA A 231 7.63 42.98 17.72
N LEU A 232 6.93 42.28 18.63
CA LEU A 232 7.49 41.23 19.48
C LEU A 232 7.06 39.82 19.04
N LYS A 233 6.46 39.67 17.84
CA LYS A 233 5.99 38.38 17.36
C LYS A 233 7.14 37.44 17.04
N GLU A 234 7.19 36.33 17.76
CA GLU A 234 8.11 35.23 17.51
C GLU A 234 7.38 34.06 16.84
N SER A 235 7.77 33.72 15.61
CA SER A 235 7.22 32.56 14.90
C SER A 235 7.87 31.26 15.36
N LYS A 236 7.04 30.26 15.69
CA LYS A 236 7.44 28.96 16.21
C LYS A 236 6.71 27.85 15.45
N VAL A 237 7.30 26.66 15.44
CA VAL A 237 6.70 25.47 14.83
C VAL A 237 6.79 24.31 15.82
N TYR A 238 5.67 23.62 16.00
CA TYR A 238 5.64 22.36 16.74
C TYR A 238 5.22 21.24 15.80
N ARG A 239 5.90 20.09 15.90
CA ARG A 239 5.64 18.92 15.06
C ARG A 239 5.17 17.76 15.94
N PHE A 240 3.92 17.37 15.76
CA PHE A 240 3.43 16.07 16.20
C PHE A 240 3.91 15.01 15.22
N VAL A 241 4.44 13.91 15.75
CA VAL A 241 5.10 12.88 14.97
C VAL A 241 4.12 11.75 14.64
N PHE A 242 4.33 11.09 13.50
CA PHE A 242 3.60 9.86 13.17
C PHE A 242 4.38 8.62 13.59
N ASN A 243 5.69 8.74 13.84
CA ASN A 243 6.62 7.63 14.04
C ASN A 243 6.81 7.17 15.51
N ASN A 244 5.98 7.68 16.43
CA ASN A 244 6.03 7.31 17.85
C ASN A 244 5.78 5.80 18.08
N SER A 245 6.40 5.23 19.11
CA SER A 245 6.26 3.82 19.50
C SER A 245 4.82 3.38 19.86
N SER A 246 4.00 4.30 20.38
CA SER A 246 2.58 4.08 20.70
C SER A 246 1.63 4.40 19.55
N ALA A 247 2.12 4.89 18.41
CA ALA A 247 1.27 5.26 17.29
C ALA A 247 0.83 4.02 16.49
N VAL A 248 -0.47 3.92 16.21
CA VAL A 248 -1.01 2.95 15.25
C VAL A 248 -1.13 3.60 13.89
N ARG A 249 -0.72 2.87 12.85
CA ARG A 249 -0.79 3.25 11.44
C ARG A 249 -1.44 2.09 10.70
N HIS A 250 -2.49 2.36 9.94
CA HIS A 250 -3.31 1.33 9.32
C HIS A 250 -3.75 1.72 7.90
N ASN A 251 -3.84 0.73 7.03
CA ASN A 251 -4.39 0.88 5.69
C ASN A 251 -5.69 0.12 5.52
N HIS A 252 -6.63 0.79 4.89
CA HIS A 252 -7.84 0.17 4.37
C HIS A 252 -7.79 0.20 2.84
N PHE A 253 -8.03 -0.94 2.20
CA PHE A 253 -8.01 -1.07 0.74
C PHE A 253 -9.41 -1.38 0.23
N ILE A 254 -9.86 -0.58 -0.75
CA ILE A 254 -11.16 -0.74 -1.38
C ILE A 254 -10.93 -1.05 -2.85
N TYR A 255 -11.50 -2.15 -3.32
CA TYR A 255 -11.43 -2.59 -4.71
C TYR A 255 -12.81 -2.53 -5.35
N ASN A 256 -12.90 -1.87 -6.49
CA ASN A 256 -14.10 -1.83 -7.31
C ASN A 256 -13.80 -2.38 -8.71
N TYR A 257 -13.97 -3.70 -8.83
CA TYR A 257 -13.75 -4.44 -10.08
C TYR A 257 -14.81 -4.15 -11.16
N THR A 258 -16.02 -3.66 -10.80
CA THR A 258 -17.02 -3.29 -11.81
C THR A 258 -16.64 -1.99 -12.53
N SER A 259 -15.78 -1.18 -11.91
CA SER A 259 -15.23 0.04 -12.49
C SER A 259 -14.01 -0.28 -13.34
N GLY A 260 -14.20 -0.88 -14.52
CA GLY A 260 -13.17 -0.99 -15.55
C GLY A 260 -12.09 -2.05 -15.33
N ALA A 261 -12.37 -3.12 -14.57
CA ALA A 261 -11.48 -4.28 -14.57
C ALA A 261 -11.54 -5.04 -15.90
N ASN A 262 -10.49 -5.78 -16.21
CA ASN A 262 -10.42 -6.67 -17.36
C ASN A 262 -11.57 -7.70 -17.31
N VAL A 263 -12.16 -7.99 -18.47
CA VAL A 263 -13.33 -8.88 -18.58
C VAL A 263 -13.04 -10.29 -18.06
N TYR A 264 -11.86 -10.84 -18.30
CA TYR A 264 -11.51 -12.20 -17.84
C TYR A 264 -11.28 -12.24 -16.32
N LEU A 265 -10.74 -11.16 -15.75
CA LEU A 265 -10.64 -11.00 -14.30
C LEU A 265 -12.05 -10.92 -13.71
N PHE A 266 -12.88 -10.01 -14.21
CA PHE A 266 -14.22 -9.79 -13.73
C PHE A 266 -15.05 -11.08 -13.76
N ASN A 267 -15.00 -11.83 -14.86
CA ASN A 267 -15.69 -13.11 -15.00
C ASN A 267 -15.26 -14.15 -13.96
N GLN A 268 -13.94 -14.31 -13.75
CA GLN A 268 -13.43 -15.24 -12.72
C GLN A 268 -13.90 -14.85 -11.31
N LEU A 269 -13.88 -13.56 -10.98
CA LEU A 269 -14.35 -13.08 -9.68
C LEU A 269 -15.87 -13.21 -9.46
N ASN A 270 -16.63 -13.49 -10.53
CA ASN A 270 -18.08 -13.74 -10.50
C ASN A 270 -18.42 -15.22 -10.79
N GLY A 271 -17.46 -16.14 -10.66
CA GLY A 271 -17.69 -17.58 -10.72
C GLY A 271 -17.56 -18.23 -12.11
N ASN A 272 -17.23 -17.47 -13.16
CA ASN A 272 -16.91 -18.05 -14.46
C ASN A 272 -15.42 -18.40 -14.54
N GLU A 273 -15.08 -19.56 -14.02
CA GLU A 273 -13.69 -20.06 -13.97
C GLU A 273 -13.12 -20.39 -15.36
N ALA A 274 -13.96 -20.65 -16.38
CA ALA A 274 -13.50 -20.91 -17.73
C ALA A 274 -12.70 -19.74 -18.32
N SER A 275 -12.91 -18.51 -17.84
CA SER A 275 -12.12 -17.34 -18.24
C SER A 275 -10.64 -17.42 -17.81
N ALA A 276 -10.28 -18.29 -16.86
CA ALA A 276 -8.89 -18.52 -16.45
C ALA A 276 -8.02 -19.17 -17.54
N SER A 277 -8.65 -19.80 -18.56
CA SER A 277 -7.97 -20.30 -19.76
C SER A 277 -7.27 -19.22 -20.58
N HIS A 278 -7.68 -17.95 -20.42
CA HIS A 278 -7.04 -16.82 -21.08
C HIS A 278 -5.89 -16.30 -20.21
N ASN A 279 -6.21 -15.79 -19.02
CA ASN A 279 -5.24 -15.27 -18.08
C ASN A 279 -5.73 -15.44 -16.64
N VAL A 280 -4.78 -15.49 -15.71
CA VAL A 280 -5.02 -15.37 -14.26
C VAL A 280 -4.34 -14.12 -13.72
N PHE A 281 -4.89 -13.55 -12.65
CA PHE A 281 -4.55 -12.20 -12.22
C PHE A 281 -4.12 -12.17 -10.76
N VAL A 282 -2.91 -11.69 -10.51
CA VAL A 282 -2.35 -11.52 -9.16
C VAL A 282 -2.23 -10.03 -8.85
N LYS A 283 -2.83 -9.59 -7.74
CA LYS A 283 -2.69 -8.21 -7.23
C LYS A 283 -2.39 -8.22 -5.74
N GLY A 284 -1.30 -7.56 -5.36
CA GLY A 284 -0.95 -7.35 -3.96
C GLY A 284 -1.96 -6.48 -3.20
N LEU A 285 -1.64 -6.21 -1.93
CA LEU A 285 -2.43 -5.35 -1.02
C LEU A 285 -3.85 -5.83 -0.73
N ASN A 286 -4.13 -7.13 -0.84
CA ASN A 286 -5.47 -7.74 -0.70
C ASN A 286 -6.37 -7.62 -1.94
N GLY A 287 -5.80 -7.51 -3.14
CA GLY A 287 -6.58 -7.52 -4.38
C GLY A 287 -7.04 -8.93 -4.75
N THR A 288 -6.16 -9.68 -5.40
CA THR A 288 -6.46 -11.02 -5.90
C THR A 288 -5.28 -11.96 -5.74
N ARG A 289 -5.60 -13.24 -5.59
CA ARG A 289 -4.63 -14.34 -5.63
C ARG A 289 -5.01 -15.33 -6.73
N VAL A 290 -4.05 -16.16 -7.11
CA VAL A 290 -4.28 -17.29 -8.01
C VAL A 290 -4.20 -18.57 -7.20
N PHE A 291 -5.26 -19.36 -7.28
CA PHE A 291 -5.25 -20.74 -6.81
C PHE A 291 -4.65 -21.62 -7.91
N VAL A 292 -3.71 -22.48 -7.53
CA VAL A 292 -3.00 -23.38 -8.44
C VAL A 292 -3.28 -24.80 -7.99
N ASP A 293 -4.07 -25.53 -8.76
CA ASP A 293 -4.28 -26.95 -8.56
C ASP A 293 -3.50 -27.74 -9.61
N ILE A 294 -2.84 -28.81 -9.15
CA ILE A 294 -2.05 -29.73 -9.96
C ILE A 294 -2.62 -31.13 -9.69
N PRO A 295 -3.73 -31.52 -10.36
CA PRO A 295 -4.48 -32.72 -9.99
C PRO A 295 -3.63 -34.00 -9.99
N ALA A 296 -2.74 -34.12 -10.98
CA ALA A 296 -1.88 -35.29 -11.16
C ALA A 296 -0.59 -35.25 -10.31
N LEU A 297 -0.41 -34.27 -9.41
CA LEU A 297 0.80 -34.16 -8.60
C LEU A 297 1.00 -35.38 -7.70
N LYS A 298 -0.10 -35.94 -7.17
CA LYS A 298 -0.05 -37.13 -6.32
C LYS A 298 0.36 -38.39 -7.08
N ASN A 299 0.14 -38.43 -8.41
CA ASN A 299 0.54 -39.57 -9.24
C ASN A 299 2.06 -39.73 -9.30
N LEU A 300 2.84 -38.74 -8.85
CA LEU A 300 4.28 -38.91 -8.67
C LEU A 300 4.64 -40.07 -7.73
N SER A 301 3.72 -40.49 -6.83
CA SER A 301 3.93 -41.70 -6.02
C SER A 301 4.08 -42.98 -6.84
N GLU A 302 3.62 -43.00 -8.10
CA GLU A 302 3.78 -44.14 -9.01
C GLU A 302 5.26 -44.41 -9.36
N PHE A 303 6.13 -43.40 -9.22
CA PHE A 303 7.59 -43.56 -9.35
C PHE A 303 8.23 -44.27 -8.14
N GLY A 304 7.46 -44.67 -7.14
CA GLY A 304 7.95 -45.31 -5.93
C GLY A 304 8.61 -44.32 -4.97
N ASN A 305 9.77 -44.68 -4.43
CA ASN A 305 10.56 -43.78 -3.60
C ASN A 305 11.38 -42.85 -4.52
N PHE A 306 11.01 -41.58 -4.56
CA PHE A 306 11.72 -40.57 -5.34
C PHE A 306 12.11 -39.37 -4.47
N SER A 307 13.15 -38.67 -4.88
CA SER A 307 13.56 -37.38 -4.33
C SER A 307 13.39 -36.31 -5.39
N ILE A 308 12.82 -35.17 -5.02
CA ILE A 308 12.67 -34.03 -5.92
C ILE A 308 13.96 -33.20 -5.87
N ASN A 309 14.77 -33.27 -6.91
CA ASN A 309 15.99 -32.47 -7.04
C ASN A 309 15.68 -31.00 -7.39
N ARG A 310 14.64 -30.76 -8.20
CA ARG A 310 14.20 -29.42 -8.60
C ARG A 310 12.72 -29.46 -8.95
N ALA A 311 11.96 -28.50 -8.44
CA ALA A 311 10.61 -28.19 -8.88
C ALA A 311 10.54 -26.70 -9.20
N GLU A 312 9.93 -26.37 -10.34
CA GLU A 312 9.80 -24.99 -10.78
C GLU A 312 8.43 -24.78 -11.40
N VAL A 313 7.77 -23.69 -11.02
CA VAL A 313 6.54 -23.21 -11.64
C VAL A 313 6.82 -21.83 -12.20
N VAL A 314 6.63 -21.67 -13.52
CA VAL A 314 6.94 -20.43 -14.23
C VAL A 314 5.66 -19.74 -14.68
N PHE A 315 5.37 -18.59 -14.09
CA PHE A 315 4.29 -17.71 -14.57
C PHE A 315 4.85 -16.73 -15.60
N LYS A 316 4.21 -16.67 -16.77
CA LYS A 316 4.55 -15.70 -17.81
C LYS A 316 3.62 -14.49 -17.69
N VAL A 317 4.21 -13.30 -17.68
CA VAL A 317 3.44 -12.04 -17.69
C VAL A 317 2.97 -11.77 -19.11
N ASP A 318 1.67 -11.58 -19.28
CA ASP A 318 1.09 -11.10 -20.52
C ASP A 318 1.35 -9.60 -20.67
N LYS A 319 2.27 -9.25 -21.57
CA LYS A 319 2.68 -7.86 -21.79
C LYS A 319 1.60 -7.01 -22.45
N SER A 320 0.58 -7.62 -23.07
CA SER A 320 -0.53 -6.88 -23.69
C SER A 320 -1.39 -6.14 -22.66
N PHE A 321 -1.33 -6.54 -21.39
CA PHE A 321 -2.04 -5.92 -20.28
C PHE A 321 -1.23 -4.86 -19.53
N ILE A 322 0.01 -4.57 -19.96
CA ILE A 322 0.80 -3.48 -19.42
C ILE A 322 0.46 -2.21 -20.22
N PRO A 323 -0.26 -1.23 -19.64
CA PRO A 323 -0.64 -0.03 -20.35
C PRO A 323 0.58 0.82 -20.73
N VAL A 324 0.46 1.55 -21.84
CA VAL A 324 1.50 2.48 -22.31
C VAL A 324 1.65 3.69 -21.37
N ASN A 325 0.56 4.06 -20.69
CA ASN A 325 0.50 5.18 -19.76
C ASN A 325 0.43 4.70 -18.30
N GLY A 326 1.17 5.40 -17.44
CA GLY A 326 1.27 5.11 -16.01
C GLY A 326 2.27 4.00 -15.67
N ASN A 327 2.55 3.83 -14.37
CA ASN A 327 3.49 2.81 -13.89
C ASN A 327 2.74 1.55 -13.43
N TYR A 328 2.85 0.45 -14.20
CA TYR A 328 2.18 -0.82 -13.94
C TYR A 328 3.13 -2.00 -14.12
N ASN A 329 4.29 -1.93 -13.48
CA ASN A 329 5.25 -3.02 -13.50
C ASN A 329 4.66 -4.26 -12.78
N PRO A 330 4.99 -5.47 -13.27
CA PRO A 330 4.65 -6.70 -12.55
C PRO A 330 5.20 -6.68 -11.12
N PRO A 331 4.56 -7.39 -10.17
CA PRO A 331 5.08 -7.50 -8.81
C PRO A 331 6.53 -7.99 -8.82
N PRO A 332 7.43 -7.38 -8.03
CA PRO A 332 8.85 -7.74 -8.02
C PRO A 332 9.09 -9.14 -7.39
N ALA A 333 8.11 -9.66 -6.65
CA ALA A 333 8.13 -10.98 -6.07
C ALA A 333 6.70 -11.53 -5.95
N MET A 334 6.59 -12.85 -5.94
CA MET A 334 5.38 -13.60 -5.63
C MET A 334 5.70 -14.60 -4.52
N ALA A 335 4.73 -14.88 -3.66
CA ALA A 335 4.83 -15.94 -2.68
C ALA A 335 3.84 -17.04 -3.03
N LEU A 336 4.32 -18.29 -3.08
CA LEU A 336 3.47 -19.46 -3.14
C LEU A 336 3.16 -19.89 -1.70
N LEU A 337 1.88 -19.99 -1.37
CA LEU A 337 1.41 -20.47 -0.08
C LEU A 337 0.76 -21.83 -0.32
N ALA A 338 1.34 -22.88 0.26
CA ALA A 338 0.86 -24.26 0.16
C ALA A 338 -0.09 -24.61 1.30
#